data_AF-A0A3D3UYQ3-F1
#
_entry.id   AF-A0A3D3UYQ3-F1
#
_cell.length_a   1.000
_cell.length_b   1.000
_cell.length_c   1.000
_cell.angle_alpha   90.00
_cell.angle_beta   90.00
_cell.angle_gamma   90.00
#
_symmetry.space_group_name_H-M   'P 1'
#
loop_
_entity.id
_entity.type
_entity.pdbx_description
1 polymer ?
#
loop_
_entity_poly.entity_id
_entity_poly.type
_entity_poly.pdbx_seq_one_letter_code
_entity_poly.pdbx_strand_id
1 'polypeptide(L)'
;MIQKMTVILPTCLALALVPLAFVGCRAQKAGQYFVDEHPIIIAHKSDGSMHFTCLNREKCIPPIESFGWLSSCGIDEESNLYCLFGLGDIVYVNLEQQSARHIAIDPDPKFEGALHFLYAYGKIVLADFETVVIISKDSSYKIVQPEEVGGISIGGLVRGKKDQVITFNPSPVEKDGKRFVKVFIIDLNSGDVVEKPLPCPPFVEA
;
A
#
# COMPACT_ATOMS: atom_id res chain seq x y z
N MET A 1 -43.86 -55.83 -32.22
CA MET A 1 -42.90 -55.86 -33.34
C MET A 1 -42.49 -54.42 -33.60
N ILE A 2 -41.22 -54.09 -33.39
CA ILE A 2 -40.70 -52.71 -33.45
C ILE A 2 -40.52 -52.33 -34.92
N GLN A 3 -41.01 -51.15 -35.34
CA GLN A 3 -40.31 -50.41 -36.39
C GLN A 3 -40.51 -48.89 -36.26
N LYS A 4 -39.36 -48.21 -36.38
CA LYS A 4 -39.07 -46.80 -36.13
C LYS A 4 -39.81 -45.86 -37.07
N MET A 5 -40.17 -44.67 -36.58
CA MET A 5 -40.14 -43.45 -37.40
C MET A 5 -39.58 -42.29 -36.56
N THR A 6 -38.35 -41.92 -36.90
CA THR A 6 -37.78 -40.59 -36.60
C THR A 6 -38.13 -39.69 -37.78
N VAL A 7 -38.18 -38.37 -37.51
CA VAL A 7 -37.88 -37.21 -38.39
C VAL A 7 -39.05 -36.23 -38.44
N ILE A 8 -38.92 -34.90 -38.40
CA ILE A 8 -37.87 -33.90 -38.08
C ILE A 8 -38.71 -32.62 -37.79
N LEU A 9 -38.23 -31.78 -36.86
CA LEU A 9 -38.78 -30.46 -36.55
C LEU A 9 -38.86 -29.54 -37.78
N PRO A 10 -39.86 -28.66 -37.87
CA PRO A 10 -39.51 -27.30 -38.29
C PRO A 10 -40.07 -26.21 -37.38
N THR A 11 -39.21 -25.22 -37.22
CA THR A 11 -39.37 -23.85 -36.71
C THR A 11 -40.61 -23.11 -37.21
N CYS A 12 -41.26 -22.33 -36.32
CA CYS A 12 -41.45 -20.87 -36.45
C CYS A 12 -42.47 -20.32 -35.40
N LEU A 13 -42.15 -19.14 -34.82
CA LEU A 13 -43.01 -18.01 -34.40
C LEU A 13 -44.32 -18.30 -33.61
N ALA A 14 -44.76 -17.56 -32.59
CA ALA A 14 -44.56 -16.17 -32.22
C ALA A 14 -45.07 -15.94 -30.77
N LEU A 15 -44.85 -14.72 -30.28
CA LEU A 15 -45.16 -14.14 -28.97
C LEU A 15 -46.52 -14.54 -28.35
N ALA A 16 -46.50 -14.74 -27.03
CA ALA A 16 -47.61 -14.38 -26.15
C ALA A 16 -47.07 -13.69 -24.89
N LEU A 17 -47.62 -12.51 -24.62
CA LEU A 17 -47.37 -11.66 -23.45
C LEU A 17 -48.21 -12.14 -22.25
N VAL A 18 -47.55 -12.23 -21.07
CA VAL A 18 -48.05 -11.94 -19.69
C VAL A 18 -48.94 -13.02 -19.00
N PRO A 19 -48.97 -13.17 -17.64
CA PRO A 19 -47.96 -13.04 -16.56
C PRO A 19 -47.91 -14.29 -15.61
N LEU A 20 -47.11 -14.18 -14.54
CA LEU A 20 -47.14 -14.94 -13.27
C LEU A 20 -46.29 -16.23 -13.14
N ALA A 21 -45.45 -16.17 -12.10
CA ALA A 21 -45.00 -17.27 -11.27
C ALA A 21 -43.96 -18.25 -11.85
N PHE A 22 -42.70 -17.79 -11.93
CA PHE A 22 -41.59 -18.63 -11.50
C PHE A 22 -41.17 -18.10 -10.12
N VAL A 23 -41.69 -18.66 -9.03
CA VAL A 23 -41.08 -19.79 -8.31
C VAL A 23 -39.57 -19.56 -8.22
N GLY A 24 -39.15 -19.19 -7.02
CA GLY A 24 -37.87 -18.59 -6.72
C GLY A 24 -36.69 -19.24 -7.44
N CYS A 25 -36.05 -18.46 -8.30
CA CYS A 25 -34.60 -18.43 -8.26
C CYS A 25 -34.23 -18.06 -6.82
N ARG A 26 -33.95 -19.07 -6.00
CA ARG A 26 -32.98 -18.92 -4.93
C ARG A 26 -31.76 -18.33 -5.61
N ALA A 27 -31.59 -17.02 -5.53
CA ALA A 27 -30.26 -16.47 -5.52
C ALA A 27 -29.55 -17.31 -4.45
N GLN A 28 -28.64 -18.19 -4.88
CA GLN A 28 -27.56 -18.60 -4.01
C GLN A 28 -26.99 -17.27 -3.54
N LYS A 29 -27.31 -16.87 -2.30
CA LYS A 29 -26.42 -15.98 -1.58
C LYS A 29 -25.09 -16.71 -1.68
N ALA A 30 -24.22 -16.26 -2.58
CA ALA A 30 -22.84 -16.66 -2.56
C ALA A 30 -22.45 -16.49 -1.10
N GLY A 31 -22.16 -17.59 -0.41
CA GLY A 31 -21.80 -17.51 0.99
C GLY A 31 -20.65 -16.52 1.02
N GLN A 32 -20.86 -15.35 1.60
CA GLN A 32 -19.77 -14.48 1.95
C GLN A 32 -19.01 -15.29 2.99
N TYR A 33 -17.97 -15.98 2.54
CA TYR A 33 -16.97 -16.55 3.41
C TYR A 33 -16.25 -15.34 3.99
N PHE A 34 -16.82 -14.77 5.05
CA PHE A 34 -16.11 -13.84 5.90
C PHE A 34 -15.05 -14.68 6.60
N VAL A 35 -13.85 -14.65 6.06
CA VAL A 35 -12.71 -15.28 6.69
C VAL A 35 -12.23 -14.32 7.77
N ASP A 36 -11.84 -14.82 8.95
CA ASP A 36 -11.15 -14.07 10.01
C ASP A 36 -9.73 -13.63 9.58
N GLU A 37 -9.59 -13.24 8.32
CA GLU A 37 -8.36 -12.82 7.67
C GLU A 37 -8.26 -11.28 7.69
N HIS A 38 -7.04 -10.79 7.45
CA HIS A 38 -6.81 -9.37 7.17
C HIS A 38 -7.75 -8.88 6.06
N PRO A 39 -8.27 -7.65 6.16
CA PRO A 39 -9.23 -7.14 5.20
C PRO A 39 -8.56 -6.94 3.85
N ILE A 40 -9.26 -7.38 2.81
CA ILE A 40 -8.86 -7.14 1.42
C ILE A 40 -9.65 -5.92 0.95
N ILE A 41 -8.97 -4.80 0.75
CA ILE A 41 -9.58 -3.50 0.48
C ILE A 41 -9.17 -2.99 -0.89
N ILE A 42 -10.15 -2.58 -1.69
CA ILE A 42 -9.94 -1.79 -2.90
C ILE A 42 -10.16 -0.33 -2.55
N ALA A 43 -9.11 0.48 -2.67
CA ALA A 43 -9.19 1.94 -2.57
C ALA A 43 -9.31 2.55 -3.98
N HIS A 44 -10.28 3.43 -4.20
CA HIS A 44 -10.43 4.15 -5.46
C HIS A 44 -10.93 5.57 -5.23
N LYS A 45 -10.49 6.49 -6.09
CA LYS A 45 -10.88 7.90 -6.01
C LYS A 45 -12.17 8.13 -6.82
N SER A 46 -13.17 8.76 -6.20
CA SER A 46 -14.38 9.26 -6.85
C SER A 46 -14.82 10.57 -6.21
N ASP A 47 -15.28 11.53 -7.02
CA ASP A 47 -15.94 12.75 -6.55
C ASP A 47 -15.14 13.58 -5.53
N GLY A 48 -13.80 13.59 -5.65
CA GLY A 48 -12.92 14.29 -4.71
C GLY A 48 -12.69 13.58 -3.38
N SER A 49 -13.15 12.33 -3.23
CA SER A 49 -12.98 11.50 -2.04
C SER A 49 -12.35 10.15 -2.40
N MET A 50 -11.79 9.48 -1.39
CA MET A 50 -11.28 8.11 -1.49
C MET A 50 -12.33 7.16 -0.93
N HIS A 51 -12.79 6.24 -1.76
CA HIS A 51 -13.76 5.21 -1.42
C HIS A 51 -13.06 3.88 -1.17
N PHE A 52 -13.57 3.13 -0.20
CA PHE A 52 -13.04 1.83 0.18
C PHE A 52 -14.10 0.74 0.03
N THR A 53 -13.75 -0.32 -0.70
CA THR A 53 -14.58 -1.52 -0.86
C THR A 53 -13.86 -2.70 -0.25
N CYS A 54 -14.44 -3.29 0.79
CA CYS A 54 -13.91 -4.48 1.44
C CYS A 54 -14.46 -5.73 0.72
N LEU A 55 -13.58 -6.63 0.27
CA LEU A 55 -13.99 -7.82 -0.46
C LEU A 55 -14.40 -8.99 0.46
N ASN A 56 -13.78 -9.08 1.64
CA ASN A 56 -14.00 -10.14 2.62
C ASN A 56 -14.65 -9.65 3.92
N ARG A 57 -15.29 -8.47 3.93
CA ARG A 57 -16.03 -7.92 5.08
C ARG A 57 -17.31 -7.22 4.62
N GLU A 58 -18.37 -7.26 5.44
CA GLU A 58 -19.67 -6.68 5.10
C GLU A 58 -19.64 -5.15 5.07
N LYS A 59 -18.85 -4.57 5.98
CA LYS A 59 -18.67 -3.11 6.09
C LYS A 59 -17.23 -2.76 5.83
N CYS A 60 -17.04 -1.61 5.17
CA CYS A 60 -15.75 -0.95 5.01
C CYS A 60 -15.81 0.45 5.61
N ILE A 61 -14.68 1.14 5.61
CA ILE A 61 -14.60 2.53 6.06
C ILE A 61 -15.49 3.40 5.16
N PRO A 62 -16.20 4.41 5.70
CA PRO A 62 -16.82 5.43 4.86
C PRO A 62 -15.79 6.14 3.96
N PRO A 63 -16.23 6.77 2.86
CA PRO A 63 -15.35 7.58 2.03
C PRO A 63 -14.67 8.68 2.85
N ILE A 64 -13.39 8.91 2.58
CA ILE A 64 -12.60 9.97 3.22
C ILE A 64 -12.29 11.07 2.22
N GLU A 65 -12.09 12.29 2.68
CA GLU A 65 -11.62 13.37 1.83
C GLU A 65 -10.27 13.01 1.18
N SER A 66 -10.11 13.32 -0.11
CA SER A 66 -8.89 13.04 -0.86
C SER A 66 -8.02 14.30 -0.92
N PHE A 67 -6.83 14.23 -0.31
CA PHE A 67 -5.84 15.30 -0.31
C PHE A 67 -4.96 15.30 -1.57
N GLY A 68 -5.54 15.02 -2.74
CA GLY A 68 -4.83 14.95 -4.01
C GLY A 68 -4.76 13.55 -4.62
N TRP A 69 -3.65 13.20 -5.27
CA TRP A 69 -3.46 11.88 -5.88
C TRP A 69 -3.01 10.85 -4.84
N LEU A 70 -3.57 9.65 -4.90
CA LEU A 70 -3.14 8.55 -4.02
C LEU A 70 -1.84 7.97 -4.58
N SER A 71 -0.75 8.10 -3.82
CA SER A 71 0.56 7.62 -4.21
C SER A 71 0.79 6.18 -3.78
N SER A 72 0.37 5.83 -2.56
CA SER A 72 0.49 4.47 -2.03
C SER A 72 -0.39 4.25 -0.79
N CYS A 73 -0.68 3.00 -0.46
CA CYS A 73 -1.23 2.63 0.85
C CYS A 73 -0.54 1.39 1.42
N GLY A 74 -0.55 1.26 2.74
CA GLY A 74 -0.10 0.07 3.47
C GLY A 74 -1.08 -0.31 4.57
N ILE A 75 -1.17 -1.60 4.88
CA ILE A 75 -2.01 -2.14 5.95
C ILE A 75 -1.12 -2.76 7.04
N ASP A 76 -1.42 -2.44 8.29
CA ASP A 76 -0.72 -2.97 9.45
C ASP A 76 -1.26 -4.33 9.92
N GLU A 77 -0.54 -4.94 10.88
CA GLU A 77 -0.90 -6.24 11.45
C GLU A 77 -2.25 -6.21 12.18
N GLU A 78 -2.67 -5.05 12.67
CA GLU A 78 -3.97 -4.78 13.30
C GLU A 78 -5.02 -4.33 12.27
N SER A 79 -4.71 -4.45 10.98
CA SER A 79 -5.53 -4.05 9.84
C SER A 79 -5.76 -2.54 9.69
N ASN A 80 -5.02 -1.66 10.36
CA ASN A 80 -5.15 -0.22 10.10
C ASN A 80 -4.49 0.16 8.78
N LEU A 81 -5.13 1.09 8.06
CA LEU A 81 -4.69 1.54 6.75
C LEU A 81 -3.96 2.88 6.86
N TYR A 82 -2.88 3.00 6.12
CA TYR A 82 -2.12 4.22 5.94
C TYR A 82 -2.08 4.55 4.46
N CYS A 83 -2.58 5.71 4.06
CA CYS A 83 -2.57 6.13 2.66
C CYS A 83 -1.83 7.44 2.50
N LEU A 84 -0.80 7.44 1.65
CA LEU A 84 -0.06 8.62 1.25
C LEU A 84 -0.74 9.26 0.04
N PHE A 85 -1.05 10.53 0.18
CA PHE A 85 -1.52 11.43 -0.86
C PHE A 85 -0.45 12.48 -1.12
N GLY A 86 -0.21 12.80 -2.40
CA GLY A 86 0.69 13.90 -2.72
C GLY A 86 2.13 13.67 -2.27
N LEU A 87 2.77 14.73 -1.79
CA LEU A 87 4.17 14.73 -1.34
C LEU A 87 4.31 14.69 0.19
N GLY A 88 3.22 14.49 0.94
CA GLY A 88 3.30 14.50 2.41
C GLY A 88 1.98 14.41 3.17
N ASP A 89 0.83 14.31 2.49
CA ASP A 89 -0.46 14.19 3.15
C ASP A 89 -0.75 12.72 3.44
N ILE A 90 -0.82 12.36 4.71
CA ILE A 90 -1.09 10.98 5.11
C ILE A 90 -2.45 10.91 5.76
N VAL A 91 -3.25 9.92 5.35
CA VAL A 91 -4.45 9.56 6.08
C VAL A 91 -4.24 8.22 6.76
N TYR A 92 -4.35 8.24 8.08
CA TYR A 92 -4.47 7.03 8.89
C TYR A 92 -5.94 6.68 9.03
N VAL A 93 -6.25 5.39 8.87
CA VAL A 93 -7.60 4.88 9.00
C VAL A 93 -7.61 3.68 9.94
N ASN A 94 -8.36 3.83 11.03
CA ASN A 94 -8.67 2.73 11.94
C ASN A 94 -9.90 1.99 11.41
N LEU A 95 -9.70 0.77 10.91
CA LEU A 95 -10.79 -0.02 10.35
C LEU A 95 -11.82 -0.47 11.38
N GLU A 96 -11.37 -0.81 12.59
CA GLU A 96 -12.25 -1.29 13.65
C GLU A 96 -13.18 -0.17 14.14
N GLN A 97 -12.62 1.02 14.35
CA GLN A 97 -13.36 2.20 14.79
C GLN A 97 -14.06 2.94 13.63
N GLN A 98 -13.81 2.51 12.39
CA GLN A 98 -14.29 3.18 11.17
C GLN A 98 -14.00 4.69 11.15
N SER A 99 -12.82 5.07 11.64
CA SER A 99 -12.40 6.46 11.76
C SER A 99 -11.18 6.73 10.91
N ALA A 100 -11.09 7.96 10.38
CA ALA A 100 -9.94 8.42 9.62
C ALA A 100 -9.44 9.73 10.22
N ARG A 101 -8.12 9.93 10.19
CA ARG A 101 -7.48 11.18 10.56
C ARG A 101 -6.37 11.54 9.60
N HIS A 102 -6.30 12.81 9.28
CA HIS A 102 -5.21 13.39 8.51
C HIS A 102 -4.00 13.60 9.43
N ILE A 103 -2.84 13.20 8.92
CA ILE A 103 -1.53 13.40 9.52
C ILE A 103 -0.82 14.36 8.57
N ALA A 104 -0.84 15.64 8.93
CA ALA A 104 0.03 16.62 8.30
C ALA A 104 1.45 16.42 8.85
N ILE A 105 2.39 16.11 7.97
CA ILE A 105 3.81 16.18 8.32
C ILE A 105 4.17 17.66 8.31
N ASP A 106 4.67 18.18 9.44
CA ASP A 106 5.12 19.57 9.54
C ASP A 106 6.12 19.86 8.40
N PRO A 107 5.96 20.95 7.63
CA PRO A 107 6.87 21.31 6.54
C PRO A 107 8.29 21.69 6.97
N ASP A 108 8.74 21.42 8.20
CA ASP A 108 10.09 21.74 8.64
C ASP A 108 10.79 20.56 9.37
N PRO A 109 11.90 20.03 8.82
CA PRO A 109 12.51 20.33 7.53
C PRO A 109 11.59 20.03 6.34
N LYS A 110 11.64 20.93 5.35
CA LYS A 110 10.89 20.83 4.10
C LYS A 110 11.24 19.53 3.41
N PHE A 111 10.33 18.59 3.44
CA PHE A 111 10.34 17.49 2.50
C PHE A 111 10.19 18.09 1.10
N GLU A 112 11.28 18.17 0.34
CA GLU A 112 11.23 18.68 -1.05
C GLU A 112 10.48 17.72 -2.00
N GLY A 113 10.02 16.60 -1.44
CA GLY A 113 9.16 15.62 -2.06
C GLY A 113 9.60 14.23 -1.66
N ALA A 114 8.65 13.39 -1.22
CA ALA A 114 8.91 11.98 -0.98
C ALA A 114 9.37 11.29 -2.27
N LEU A 115 10.65 10.92 -2.37
CA LEU A 115 11.13 10.06 -3.46
C LEU A 115 10.79 8.60 -3.18
N HIS A 116 10.82 8.24 -1.91
CA HIS A 116 10.68 6.87 -1.47
C HIS A 116 9.62 6.78 -0.39
N PHE A 117 8.75 5.78 -0.53
CA PHE A 117 7.72 5.42 0.41
C PHE A 117 7.86 3.94 0.73
N LEU A 118 7.85 3.60 2.01
CA LEU A 118 7.77 2.23 2.47
C LEU A 118 6.87 2.12 3.69
N TYR A 119 6.00 1.12 3.66
CA TYR A 119 5.26 0.71 4.84
C TYR A 119 5.96 -0.50 5.50
N ALA A 120 6.36 -0.38 6.77
CA ALA A 120 7.06 -1.43 7.50
C ALA A 120 6.73 -1.42 9.00
N TYR A 121 6.36 -2.59 9.55
CA TYR A 121 6.22 -2.85 10.98
C TYR A 121 5.34 -1.81 11.72
N GLY A 122 4.11 -1.60 11.23
CA GLY A 122 3.20 -0.64 11.86
C GLY A 122 3.45 0.83 11.52
N LYS A 123 4.46 1.15 10.67
CA LYS A 123 4.91 2.52 10.43
C LYS A 123 5.02 2.86 8.95
N ILE A 124 4.81 4.14 8.64
CA ILE A 124 5.17 4.72 7.35
C ILE A 124 6.60 5.25 7.46
N VAL A 125 7.39 4.99 6.43
CA VAL A 125 8.72 5.53 6.26
C VAL A 125 8.72 6.29 4.94
N LEU A 126 9.00 7.58 5.02
CA LEU A 126 9.24 8.42 3.87
C LEU A 126 10.73 8.74 3.81
N ALA A 127 11.29 8.82 2.61
CA ALA A 127 12.61 9.40 2.44
C ALA A 127 12.67 10.31 1.21
N ASP A 128 13.32 11.45 1.40
CA ASP A 128 13.78 12.32 0.32
C ASP A 128 15.28 12.08 0.10
N PHE A 129 16.04 13.06 -0.38
CA PHE A 129 17.49 12.90 -0.62
C PHE A 129 18.32 12.85 0.67
N GLU A 130 17.90 13.50 1.75
CA GLU A 130 18.76 13.73 2.93
C GLU A 130 18.12 13.25 4.23
N THR A 131 16.80 13.10 4.22
CA THR A 131 15.98 12.91 5.39
C THR A 131 15.11 11.66 5.27
N VAL A 132 15.03 10.91 6.37
CA VAL A 132 14.04 9.85 6.57
C VAL A 132 13.04 10.29 7.63
N VAL A 133 11.75 10.22 7.32
CA VAL A 133 10.65 10.50 8.25
C VAL A 133 9.97 9.18 8.60
N ILE A 134 9.92 8.86 9.90
CA ILE A 134 9.27 7.68 10.44
C ILE A 134 8.00 8.12 11.16
N ILE A 135 6.85 7.60 10.74
CA ILE A 135 5.54 8.01 11.25
C ILE A 135 4.89 6.82 11.93
N SER A 136 4.60 7.00 13.21
CA SER A 136 4.01 6.00 14.09
C SER A 136 2.48 6.02 14.01
N LYS A 137 1.87 4.94 14.52
CA LYS A 137 0.42 4.78 14.55
C LYS A 137 -0.31 5.90 15.28
N ASP A 138 0.27 6.43 16.34
CA ASP A 138 -0.28 7.55 17.13
C ASP A 138 -0.18 8.91 16.41
N SER A 139 0.38 8.95 15.20
CA SER A 139 0.69 10.14 14.39
C SER A 139 1.89 10.94 14.86
N SER A 140 2.62 10.46 15.88
CA SER A 140 3.94 11.00 16.16
C SER A 140 4.89 10.66 15.02
N TYR A 141 5.84 11.56 14.75
CA TYR A 141 6.86 11.33 13.76
C TYR A 141 8.26 11.60 14.32
N LYS A 142 9.25 10.96 13.70
CA LYS A 142 10.67 11.16 13.95
C LYS A 142 11.36 11.45 12.64
N ILE A 143 12.35 12.32 12.70
CA ILE A 143 13.17 12.73 11.57
C ILE A 143 14.57 12.20 11.82
N VAL A 144 15.08 11.46 10.85
CA VAL A 144 16.41 10.85 10.88
C VAL A 144 17.20 11.41 9.71
N GLN A 145 18.33 12.03 10.02
CA GLN A 145 19.32 12.49 9.05
C GLN A 145 20.58 11.67 9.28
N PRO A 146 20.89 10.68 8.44
CA PRO A 146 22.15 9.95 8.55
C PRO A 146 23.31 10.95 8.36
N GLU A 147 24.33 10.94 9.23
CA GLU A 147 25.36 12.01 9.28
C GLU A 147 26.23 12.15 8.01
N GLU A 148 26.65 13.40 7.76
CA GLU A 148 27.42 13.88 6.60
C GLU A 148 28.90 13.45 6.61
N VAL A 149 29.34 12.91 5.47
CA VAL A 149 30.50 13.47 4.76
C VAL A 149 30.19 13.41 3.26
N GLY A 150 29.82 14.55 2.66
CA GLY A 150 29.79 14.72 1.20
C GLY A 150 28.44 14.52 0.50
N GLY A 151 27.33 14.95 1.11
CA GLY A 151 26.00 14.89 0.48
C GLY A 151 25.50 13.45 0.37
N ILE A 152 24.71 13.03 1.35
CA ILE A 152 23.99 11.77 1.22
C ILE A 152 22.88 12.00 0.20
N SER A 153 22.84 11.15 -0.81
CA SER A 153 21.62 10.92 -1.57
C SER A 153 21.03 9.65 -0.99
N ILE A 154 19.85 9.71 -0.37
CA ILE A 154 19.14 8.51 0.07
C ILE A 154 18.60 7.85 -1.20
N GLY A 155 19.13 6.67 -1.48
CA GLY A 155 18.61 5.73 -2.45
C GLY A 155 17.68 4.74 -1.78
N GLY A 156 16.44 4.69 -2.25
CA GLY A 156 15.46 3.67 -1.92
C GLY A 156 15.10 3.51 -0.44
N LEU A 157 14.09 2.68 -0.19
CA LEU A 157 13.73 2.18 1.12
C LEU A 157 13.46 0.69 1.03
N VAL A 158 14.11 -0.08 1.88
CA VAL A 158 13.99 -1.54 1.91
C VAL A 158 13.66 -2.00 3.33
N ARG A 159 12.74 -2.96 3.44
CA ARG A 159 12.40 -3.56 4.73
C ARG A 159 13.59 -4.35 5.26
N GLY A 160 14.03 -4.03 6.48
CA GLY A 160 15.13 -4.70 7.16
C GLY A 160 14.69 -5.91 7.98
N LYS A 161 15.38 -6.15 9.09
CA LYS A 161 14.89 -7.05 10.14
C LYS A 161 13.74 -6.38 10.90
N LYS A 162 13.15 -7.10 11.87
CA LYS A 162 12.10 -6.57 12.74
C LYS A 162 12.44 -5.15 13.21
N ASP A 163 11.49 -4.24 13.02
CA ASP A 163 11.57 -2.83 13.38
C ASP A 163 12.72 -2.05 12.73
N GLN A 164 13.20 -2.51 11.56
CA GLN A 164 14.29 -1.84 10.84
C GLN A 164 13.92 -1.52 9.40
N VAL A 165 14.47 -0.41 8.93
CA VAL A 165 14.48 -0.02 7.52
C VAL A 165 15.91 0.17 7.08
N ILE A 166 16.14 -0.08 5.80
CA ILE A 166 17.44 0.09 5.18
C ILE A 166 17.29 1.11 4.06
N THR A 167 18.18 2.10 4.06
CA THR A 167 18.42 2.99 2.94
C THR A 167 19.91 2.99 2.60
N PHE A 168 20.34 3.64 1.53
CA PHE A 168 21.73 3.61 1.09
C PHE A 168 22.14 4.90 0.37
N ASN A 169 23.44 5.21 0.35
CA ASN A 169 23.98 6.24 -0.52
C ASN A 169 24.31 5.63 -1.90
N PRO A 170 23.63 6.01 -3.00
CA PRO A 170 23.86 5.44 -4.31
C PRO A 170 25.24 5.80 -4.86
N SER A 171 25.92 6.82 -4.29
CA SER A 171 27.27 7.20 -4.67
C SER A 171 28.28 6.23 -4.05
N PRO A 172 28.95 5.39 -4.86
CA PRO A 172 29.91 4.43 -4.34
C PRO A 172 31.20 5.14 -3.87
N VAL A 173 31.76 4.66 -2.77
CA VAL A 173 33.05 5.11 -2.22
C VAL A 173 34.12 4.06 -2.50
N GLU A 174 35.30 4.50 -2.88
CA GLU A 174 36.45 3.62 -3.10
C GLU A 174 37.33 3.55 -1.84
N LYS A 175 37.69 2.34 -1.44
CA LYS A 175 38.62 2.07 -0.34
C LYS A 175 39.45 0.84 -0.67
N ASP A 176 40.77 0.96 -0.61
CA ASP A 176 41.73 -0.12 -0.88
C ASP A 176 41.50 -0.81 -2.25
N GLY A 177 41.18 -0.01 -3.29
CA GLY A 177 40.92 -0.49 -4.66
C GLY A 177 39.59 -1.23 -4.84
N LYS A 178 38.70 -1.19 -3.84
CA LYS A 178 37.35 -1.79 -3.89
C LYS A 178 36.29 -0.71 -3.72
N ARG A 179 35.17 -0.86 -4.44
CA ARG A 179 34.03 0.07 -4.37
C ARG A 179 32.96 -0.46 -3.43
N PHE A 180 32.42 0.42 -2.60
CA PHE A 180 31.39 0.11 -1.61
C PHE A 180 30.25 1.12 -1.69
N VAL A 181 29.04 0.65 -1.40
CA VAL A 181 27.86 1.47 -1.14
C VAL A 181 27.71 1.58 0.38
N LYS A 182 27.52 2.80 0.89
CA LYS A 182 27.21 3.01 2.30
C LYS A 182 25.72 2.71 2.50
N VAL A 183 25.39 1.74 3.36
CA VAL A 183 24.00 1.47 3.76
C VAL A 183 23.77 1.96 5.17
N PHE A 184 22.55 2.45 5.41
CA PHE A 184 22.08 2.97 6.67
C PHE A 184 20.94 2.08 7.14
N ILE A 185 21.15 1.40 8.27
CA ILE A 185 20.14 0.58 8.93
C ILE A 185 19.54 1.44 10.04
N ILE A 186 18.27 1.78 9.91
CA ILE A 186 17.56 2.70 10.79
C ILE A 186 16.62 1.88 11.67
N ASP A 187 16.75 2.05 12.99
CA ASP A 187 15.76 1.54 13.95
C ASP A 187 14.51 2.40 13.91
N LEU A 188 13.36 1.77 13.68
CA LEU A 188 12.08 2.45 13.51
C LEU A 188 11.51 3.06 14.80
N ASN A 189 11.99 2.64 15.97
CA ASN A 189 11.47 3.09 17.26
C ASN A 189 12.37 4.16 17.87
N SER A 190 13.68 3.97 17.88
CA SER A 190 14.61 4.97 18.41
C SER A 190 14.95 6.05 17.38
N GLY A 191 15.06 5.68 16.10
CA GLY A 191 15.63 6.52 15.05
C GLY A 191 17.16 6.37 14.92
N ASP A 192 17.76 5.46 15.69
CA ASP A 192 19.21 5.24 15.65
C ASP A 192 19.65 4.68 14.30
N VAL A 193 20.82 5.13 13.85
CA VAL A 193 21.39 4.73 12.56
C VAL A 193 22.65 3.91 12.77
N VAL A 194 22.69 2.74 12.15
CA VAL A 194 23.91 1.92 12.02
C VAL A 194 24.35 1.91 10.57
N GLU A 195 25.58 2.36 10.35
CA GLU A 195 26.18 2.42 9.01
C GLU A 195 26.95 1.15 8.69
N LYS A 196 26.84 0.66 7.46
CA LYS A 196 27.65 -0.47 6.97
C LYS A 196 28.11 -0.24 5.53
N PRO A 197 29.38 -0.50 5.21
CA PRO A 197 29.81 -0.60 3.82
C PRO A 197 29.39 -1.96 3.25
N LEU A 198 28.69 -1.95 2.11
CA LEU A 198 28.43 -3.16 1.32
C LEU A 198 29.19 -3.10 0.00
N PRO A 199 29.73 -4.21 -0.50
CA PRO A 199 30.42 -4.22 -1.78
C PRO A 199 29.45 -3.78 -2.89
N CYS A 200 29.93 -2.92 -3.79
CA CYS A 200 29.18 -2.62 -5.01
C CYS A 200 29.09 -3.90 -5.85
N PRO A 201 27.92 -4.22 -6.44
CA PRO A 201 27.88 -5.26 -7.45
C PRO A 201 28.86 -4.88 -8.58
N PRO A 202 29.52 -5.87 -9.22
CA PRO A 202 30.33 -5.57 -10.39
C PRO A 202 29.45 -4.89 -11.43
N PHE A 203 29.87 -3.73 -11.93
CA PHE A 203 29.23 -3.13 -13.09
C PHE A 203 29.41 -4.12 -14.24
N VAL A 204 28.32 -4.77 -14.64
CA VAL A 204 28.24 -5.41 -15.94
C VAL A 204 27.90 -4.28 -16.89
N GLU A 205 28.85 -3.87 -17.74
CA GLU A 205 28.53 -2.97 -18.85
C GLU A 205 27.39 -3.60 -19.64
N ALA A 206 26.29 -2.86 -19.79
CA ALA A 206 25.11 -3.27 -20.53
C ALA A 206 25.35 -3.19 -22.05
#